data_AF-A0AAV8X2W1-F1
#
_entry.id   AF-A0AAV8X2W1-F1
#
_cell.length_a   1.000
_cell.length_b   1.000
_cell.length_c   1.000
_cell.angle_alpha   90.00
_cell.angle_beta   90.00
_cell.angle_gamma   90.00
#
_symmetry.space_group_name_H-M   'P 1'
#
loop_
_entity.id
_entity.type
_entity.pdbx_description
1 polymer ?
#
loop_
_entity_poly.entity_id
_entity_poly.type
_entity_poly.pdbx_seq_one_letter_code
_entity_poly.pdbx_strand_id
1 'polypeptide(L)'
;MSGQEKTLEDGLSETTDGDQVLCETGEECCGNHSNVDGKLETIPMMKAFGVDCLSDRQIFRWHKAFAEGREDVNDENRAGRPSTSSSNDMVRLISETLDITKTIVHEIVSETLGMRNLCAKLVPKVLTDAQKARRVETCQELLDTYEDNPAFLDDVIIWDESC
;
A
#
# COMPACT_ATOMS: atom_id res chain seq x y z
N MET A 1 -2.42 38.12 65.90
CA MET A 1 -2.71 38.66 64.55
C MET A 1 -2.53 37.48 63.61
N SER A 2 -3.55 36.64 63.45
CA SER A 2 -4.55 36.70 62.36
C SER A 2 -3.87 36.53 60.99
N GLY A 3 -4.15 35.52 60.17
CA GLY A 3 -5.11 34.41 60.23
C GLY A 3 -4.83 33.47 59.05
N GLN A 4 -5.32 32.23 59.17
CA GLN A 4 -5.54 31.32 58.04
C GLN A 4 -6.93 31.58 57.42
N GLU A 5 -7.19 30.95 56.27
CA GLU A 5 -8.46 30.77 55.51
C GLU A 5 -8.44 31.50 54.15
N LYS A 6 -9.07 31.04 53.06
CA LYS A 6 -9.68 29.78 52.60
C LYS A 6 -9.99 29.96 51.10
N THR A 7 -10.29 28.83 50.46
CA THR A 7 -11.03 28.54 49.22
C THR A 7 -12.10 29.51 48.70
N LEU A 8 -12.54 29.23 47.44
CA LEU A 8 -13.61 29.78 46.59
C LEU A 8 -13.14 30.92 45.67
N GLU A 9 -13.00 30.73 44.36
CA GLU A 9 -14.02 30.42 43.34
C GLU A 9 -15.14 31.47 43.24
N ASP A 10 -15.39 31.84 41.97
CA ASP A 10 -16.46 32.67 41.39
C ASP A 10 -16.28 34.20 41.29
N GLY A 11 -16.30 34.66 40.03
CA GLY A 11 -16.34 36.07 39.63
C GLY A 11 -16.21 36.28 38.11
N LEU A 12 -17.24 35.85 37.36
CA LEU A 12 -17.45 36.08 35.92
C LEU A 12 -17.38 37.55 35.47
N SER A 13 -16.80 37.77 34.28
CA SER A 13 -17.38 38.54 33.16
C SER A 13 -16.59 38.18 31.89
N GLU A 14 -17.03 37.21 31.08
CA GLU A 14 -18.07 37.27 30.04
C GLU A 14 -17.76 38.25 28.89
N THR A 15 -17.43 37.67 27.74
CA THR A 15 -17.85 37.97 26.35
C THR A 15 -16.72 37.54 25.40
N THR A 16 -16.89 36.82 24.30
CA THR A 16 -18.02 36.19 23.59
C THR A 16 -17.38 35.36 22.48
N ASP A 17 -17.97 34.20 22.17
CA ASP A 17 -18.06 33.54 20.86
C ASP A 17 -16.78 33.29 20.02
N GLY A 18 -16.52 32.09 19.51
CA GLY A 18 -17.40 30.94 19.42
C GLY A 18 -16.63 29.69 18.99
N ASP A 19 -16.89 28.64 19.74
CA ASP A 19 -17.18 27.29 19.29
C ASP A 19 -16.18 26.61 18.35
N GLN A 20 -15.18 26.07 19.03
CA GLN A 20 -14.61 24.78 18.71
C GLN A 20 -15.70 23.70 18.88
N VAL A 21 -16.36 23.29 17.80
CA VAL A 21 -17.16 22.05 17.78
C VAL A 21 -16.30 20.94 17.18
N LEU A 22 -15.78 20.08 18.05
CA LEU A 22 -15.41 18.72 17.67
C LEU A 22 -16.69 17.98 17.26
N CYS A 23 -16.74 17.45 16.04
CA CYS A 23 -17.65 16.37 15.69
C CYS A 23 -16.90 15.03 15.72
N GLU A 24 -17.04 14.32 16.85
CA GLU A 24 -16.69 12.91 17.01
C GLU A 24 -17.85 12.03 16.51
N THR A 25 -18.10 12.00 15.20
CA THR A 25 -18.79 10.87 14.56
C THR A 25 -18.39 10.82 13.09
N GLY A 26 -17.88 9.67 12.66
CA GLY A 26 -17.54 9.41 11.27
C GLY A 26 -18.78 9.51 10.39
N GLU A 27 -18.80 10.56 9.57
CA GLU A 27 -19.38 10.68 8.24
C GLU A 27 -18.83 12.01 7.70
N GLU A 28 -17.87 11.96 6.77
CA GLU A 28 -17.51 13.15 6.01
C GLU A 28 -18.78 13.60 5.27
N CYS A 29 -19.40 14.68 5.75
CA CYS A 29 -20.41 15.38 5.00
C CYS A 29 -19.79 15.79 3.66
N CYS A 30 -20.18 15.10 2.59
CA CYS A 30 -19.97 15.50 1.20
C CYS A 30 -20.72 16.81 0.92
N GLY A 31 -20.24 17.90 1.51
CA GLY A 31 -20.71 19.25 1.28
C GLY A 31 -20.17 19.70 -0.07
N ASN A 32 -20.98 19.51 -1.11
CA ASN A 32 -20.79 20.13 -2.41
C ASN A 32 -20.85 21.67 -2.26
N HIS A 33 -19.75 22.29 -1.85
CA HIS A 33 -19.54 23.71 -2.13
C HIS A 33 -19.29 23.83 -3.62
N SER A 34 -20.36 24.12 -4.35
CA SER A 34 -20.31 24.54 -5.75
C SER A 34 -19.52 25.84 -5.84
N ASN A 35 -18.20 25.73 -5.99
CA ASN A 35 -17.31 26.84 -6.34
C ASN A 35 -17.55 27.17 -7.83
N VAL A 36 -18.45 28.11 -8.07
CA VAL A 36 -18.90 28.52 -9.41
C VAL A 36 -17.80 29.26 -10.18
N ASP A 37 -16.78 29.78 -9.50
CA ASP A 37 -15.71 30.59 -10.10
C ASP A 37 -14.64 29.73 -10.79
N GLY A 38 -14.31 28.56 -10.23
CA GLY A 38 -13.33 27.62 -10.84
C GLY A 38 -13.84 26.94 -12.12
N LYS A 39 -15.15 27.00 -12.40
CA LYS A 39 -15.74 26.39 -13.60
C LYS A 39 -15.58 27.24 -14.85
N LEU A 40 -15.38 28.55 -14.73
CA LEU A 40 -15.29 29.46 -15.88
C LEU A 40 -13.87 29.50 -16.47
N GLU A 41 -12.84 29.34 -15.63
CA GLU A 41 -11.43 29.40 -16.03
C GLU A 41 -10.89 28.09 -16.62
N THR A 42 -11.64 26.99 -16.47
CA THR A 42 -11.26 25.65 -16.94
C THR A 42 -11.77 25.33 -18.36
N ILE A 43 -12.78 26.09 -18.83
CA ILE A 43 -13.35 26.07 -20.18
C ILE A 43 -12.30 26.21 -21.31
N PRO A 44 -11.32 27.14 -21.26
CA PRO A 44 -10.33 27.27 -22.33
C PRO A 44 -9.42 26.05 -22.47
N MET A 45 -9.09 25.34 -21.38
CA MET A 45 -8.26 24.15 -21.44
C MET A 45 -9.00 22.97 -22.07
N MET A 46 -10.29 22.79 -21.74
CA MET A 46 -11.15 21.80 -22.37
C MET A 46 -11.33 22.07 -23.88
N LYS A 47 -11.42 23.34 -24.27
CA LYS A 47 -11.52 23.75 -25.67
C LYS A 47 -10.22 23.53 -26.45
N ALA A 48 -9.06 23.67 -25.82
CA ALA A 48 -7.75 23.52 -26.47
C ALA A 48 -7.33 22.06 -26.64
N PHE A 49 -7.62 21.20 -25.67
CA PHE A 49 -7.14 19.80 -25.65
C PHE A 49 -8.22 18.76 -25.98
N GLY A 50 -9.50 19.13 -26.01
CA GLY A 50 -10.59 18.28 -26.48
C GLY A 50 -10.63 16.91 -25.78
N VAL A 51 -10.44 15.84 -26.56
CA VAL A 51 -10.48 14.44 -26.08
C VAL A 51 -9.27 14.03 -25.23
N ASP A 52 -8.14 14.73 -25.38
CA ASP A 52 -6.91 14.47 -24.63
C ASP A 52 -6.82 15.34 -23.35
N CYS A 53 -7.92 15.99 -22.99
CA CYS A 53 -7.99 16.83 -21.80
C CYS A 53 -8.05 15.97 -20.52
N LEU A 54 -7.48 16.51 -19.43
CA LEU A 54 -7.64 15.94 -18.09
C LEU A 54 -9.13 15.96 -17.70
N SER A 55 -9.54 15.01 -16.84
CA SER A 55 -10.92 15.03 -16.31
C SER A 55 -11.18 16.28 -15.48
N ASP A 56 -12.43 16.75 -15.41
CA ASP A 56 -12.85 17.92 -14.59
C ASP A 56 -12.28 17.89 -13.17
N ARG A 57 -12.26 16.70 -12.54
CA ARG A 57 -11.72 16.50 -11.19
C ARG A 57 -10.22 16.76 -11.12
N GLN A 58 -9.45 16.33 -12.11
CA GLN A 58 -8.01 16.57 -12.18
C GLN A 58 -7.71 18.03 -12.48
N ILE A 59 -8.47 18.64 -13.39
CA ILE A 59 -8.33 20.05 -13.73
C ILE A 59 -8.58 20.92 -12.49
N PHE A 60 -9.67 20.68 -11.77
CA PHE A 60 -9.99 21.45 -10.56
C PHE A 60 -8.94 21.26 -9.46
N ARG A 61 -8.44 20.03 -9.29
CA ARG A 61 -7.35 19.74 -8.35
C ARG A 61 -6.09 20.54 -8.68
N TRP A 62 -5.70 20.59 -9.95
CA TRP A 62 -4.53 21.33 -10.41
C TRP A 62 -4.74 22.84 -10.32
N HIS A 63 -5.89 23.36 -10.75
CA HIS A 63 -6.24 24.77 -10.63
C HIS A 63 -6.17 25.25 -9.18
N LYS A 64 -6.76 24.48 -8.26
CA LYS A 64 -6.66 24.75 -6.82
C LYS A 64 -5.20 24.73 -6.34
N ALA A 65 -4.42 23.73 -6.72
CA ALA A 65 -3.01 23.63 -6.31
C ALA A 65 -2.17 24.81 -6.81
N PHE A 66 -2.40 25.27 -8.05
CA PHE A 66 -1.74 26.47 -8.60
C PHE A 66 -2.20 27.75 -7.87
N ALA A 67 -3.49 27.88 -7.55
CA ALA A 67 -4.01 29.01 -6.78
C ALA A 67 -3.45 29.05 -5.34
N GLU A 68 -3.13 27.89 -4.77
CA GLU A 68 -2.48 27.74 -3.46
C GLU A 68 -0.95 27.93 -3.53
N GLY A 69 -0.40 28.27 -4.71
CA GLY A 69 1.01 28.65 -4.88
C GLY A 69 1.95 27.50 -5.23
N ARG A 70 1.44 26.32 -5.60
CA ARG A 70 2.26 25.24 -6.15
C ARG A 70 2.72 25.59 -7.56
N GLU A 71 4.02 25.62 -7.81
CA GLU A 71 4.58 25.88 -9.15
C GLU A 71 5.09 24.60 -9.85
N ASP A 72 5.25 23.50 -9.10
CA ASP A 72 5.80 22.23 -9.63
C ASP A 72 4.70 21.30 -10.19
N VAL A 73 4.94 20.81 -11.41
CA VAL A 73 4.03 19.93 -12.17
C VAL A 73 4.34 18.45 -11.95
N ASN A 74 5.48 18.12 -11.34
CA ASN A 74 5.84 16.72 -11.07
C ASN A 74 4.95 16.11 -9.98
N ASP A 75 4.82 14.78 -9.98
CA ASP A 75 4.13 14.07 -8.91
C ASP A 75 4.83 14.28 -7.56
N GLU A 76 4.04 14.56 -6.52
CA GLU A 76 4.58 14.64 -5.16
C GLU A 76 5.10 13.27 -4.71
N ASN A 77 6.03 13.28 -3.76
CA ASN A 77 6.62 12.06 -3.25
C ASN A 77 5.54 11.14 -2.67
N ARG A 78 5.17 10.11 -3.42
CA ARG A 78 4.15 9.16 -3.00
C ARG A 78 4.74 8.27 -1.92
N ALA A 79 4.14 8.27 -0.74
CA ALA A 79 4.44 7.26 0.28
C ALA A 79 4.15 5.88 -0.33
N GLY A 80 5.21 5.19 -0.74
CA GLY A 80 5.11 3.82 -1.23
C GLY A 80 4.61 2.89 -0.14
N ARG A 81 4.21 1.68 -0.53
CA ARG A 81 3.86 0.64 0.44
C ARG A 81 5.07 0.37 1.35
N PRO A 82 4.93 0.37 2.70
CA PRO A 82 6.01 -0.01 3.58
C PRO A 82 6.52 -1.40 3.20
N SER A 83 7.82 -1.55 2.98
CA SER A 83 8.43 -2.86 2.72
C SER A 83 8.34 -3.70 3.98
N THR A 84 7.41 -4.65 4.00
CA THR A 84 7.34 -5.73 5.01
C THR A 84 8.41 -6.78 4.70
N SER A 85 9.67 -6.38 4.75
CA SER A 85 10.78 -7.33 4.61
C SER A 85 10.83 -8.21 5.86
N SER A 86 10.53 -9.49 5.69
CA SER A 86 10.61 -10.56 6.72
C SER A 86 12.02 -10.74 7.31
N SER A 87 13.04 -10.05 6.77
CA SER A 87 14.43 -10.10 7.23
C SER A 87 14.59 -9.80 8.73
N ASN A 88 13.70 -9.01 9.32
CA ASN A 88 13.76 -8.69 10.75
C ASN A 88 13.30 -9.84 11.64
N ASP A 89 12.43 -10.73 11.17
CA ASP A 89 11.82 -11.73 12.06
C ASP A 89 12.79 -12.86 12.40
N MET A 90 13.55 -13.35 11.42
CA MET A 90 14.56 -14.39 11.66
C MET A 90 15.74 -13.88 12.50
N VAL A 91 16.27 -12.69 12.17
CA VAL A 91 17.37 -12.08 12.93
C VAL A 91 16.94 -11.79 14.38
N ARG A 92 15.69 -11.34 14.58
CA ARG A 92 15.12 -11.13 15.91
C ARG A 92 14.95 -12.45 16.66
N LEU A 93 14.40 -13.49 16.04
CA LEU A 93 14.22 -14.79 16.68
C LEU A 93 15.55 -15.40 17.13
N ILE A 94 16.57 -15.37 16.28
CA ILE A 94 17.91 -15.90 16.61
C ILE A 94 18.55 -15.07 17.72
N SER A 95 18.44 -13.74 17.64
CA SER A 95 18.92 -12.81 18.66
C SER A 95 18.30 -13.08 20.03
N GLU A 96 16.98 -13.29 20.10
CA GLU A 96 16.24 -13.59 21.33
C GLU A 96 16.53 -15.01 21.85
N THR A 97 16.71 -15.98 20.96
CA THR A 97 16.98 -17.39 21.33
C THR A 97 18.39 -17.57 21.90
N LEU A 98 19.37 -16.84 21.35
CA LEU A 98 20.78 -16.97 21.72
C LEU A 98 21.28 -15.85 22.65
N ASP A 99 20.43 -14.86 22.96
CA ASP A 99 20.79 -13.63 23.69
C ASP A 99 21.99 -12.88 23.08
N ILE A 100 22.02 -12.82 21.74
CA ILE A 100 23.07 -12.15 20.96
C ILE A 100 22.49 -10.89 20.34
N THR A 101 23.29 -9.84 20.21
CA THR A 101 22.87 -8.61 19.53
C THR A 101 22.51 -8.87 18.05
N LYS A 102 21.43 -8.24 17.57
CA LYS A 102 20.93 -8.39 16.19
C LYS A 102 21.98 -8.08 15.12
N THR A 103 22.89 -7.16 15.39
CA THR A 103 23.99 -6.79 14.50
C THR A 103 24.96 -7.95 14.27
N ILE A 104 25.38 -8.62 15.35
CA ILE A 104 26.26 -9.80 15.27
C ILE A 104 25.55 -10.95 14.55
N VAL A 105 24.25 -11.16 14.83
CA VAL A 105 23.46 -12.18 14.12
C VAL A 105 23.41 -11.88 12.62
N HIS A 106 23.18 -10.63 12.23
CA HIS A 106 23.16 -10.24 10.82
C HIS A 106 24.51 -10.45 10.13
N GLU A 107 25.61 -10.08 10.78
CA GLU A 107 26.98 -10.29 10.30
C GLU A 107 27.28 -11.78 10.11
N ILE A 108 26.96 -12.62 11.10
CA ILE A 108 27.19 -14.06 11.01
C ILE A 108 26.35 -14.67 9.88
N VAL A 109 25.05 -14.35 9.80
CA VAL A 109 24.16 -14.93 8.80
C VAL A 109 24.54 -14.48 7.39
N SER A 110 24.84 -13.19 7.20
CA SER A 110 25.04 -12.61 5.87
C SER A 110 26.50 -12.71 5.39
N GLU A 111 27.47 -12.45 6.27
CA GLU A 111 28.89 -12.33 5.92
C GLU A 111 29.66 -13.63 6.18
N THR A 112 29.48 -14.24 7.36
CA THR A 112 30.20 -15.49 7.71
C THR A 112 29.59 -16.71 7.02
N LEU A 113 28.26 -16.83 7.02
CA LEU A 113 27.54 -17.97 6.44
C LEU A 113 27.10 -17.71 4.99
N GLY A 114 27.17 -16.46 4.51
CA GLY A 114 26.78 -16.11 3.14
C GLY A 114 25.30 -16.32 2.83
N MET A 115 24.43 -16.39 3.85
CA MET A 115 23.03 -16.68 3.69
C MET A 115 22.27 -15.44 3.24
N ARG A 116 21.26 -15.65 2.40
CA ARG A 116 20.42 -14.59 1.83
C ARG A 116 18.97 -14.90 2.16
N ASN A 117 18.20 -13.87 2.51
CA ASN A 117 16.76 -14.05 2.64
C ASN A 117 16.14 -14.34 1.28
N LEU A 118 15.46 -15.48 1.19
CA LEU A 118 14.67 -15.86 0.02
C LEU A 118 13.20 -15.64 0.33
N CYS A 119 12.48 -15.01 -0.60
CA CYS A 119 11.03 -14.94 -0.51
C CYS A 119 10.45 -16.32 -0.83
N ALA A 120 9.57 -16.83 0.04
CA ALA A 120 8.79 -18.01 -0.27
C ALA A 120 7.86 -17.74 -1.46
N LYS A 121 7.77 -18.70 -2.39
CA LYS A 121 6.79 -18.68 -3.47
C LYS A 121 5.50 -19.35 -3.00
N LEU A 122 4.35 -18.77 -3.36
CA LEU A 122 3.06 -19.37 -3.03
C LEU A 122 2.86 -20.65 -3.86
N VAL A 123 2.53 -21.75 -3.18
CA VAL A 123 2.12 -22.99 -3.82
C VAL A 123 0.63 -23.18 -3.53
N PRO A 124 -0.25 -23.23 -4.55
CA PRO A 124 -1.71 -23.24 -4.35
C PRO A 124 -2.24 -24.37 -3.46
N LYS A 125 -1.54 -25.51 -3.40
CA LYS A 125 -1.96 -26.67 -2.63
C LYS A 125 -0.77 -27.45 -2.07
N VAL A 126 -0.88 -27.88 -0.81
CA VAL A 126 0.03 -28.87 -0.23
C VAL A 126 -0.39 -30.25 -0.74
N LEU A 127 0.50 -30.90 -1.49
CA LEU A 127 0.25 -32.19 -2.11
C LEU A 127 0.62 -33.35 -1.18
N THR A 128 -0.17 -34.43 -1.19
CA THR A 128 0.20 -35.69 -0.55
C THR A 128 1.28 -36.41 -1.36
N ASP A 129 2.01 -37.34 -0.74
CA ASP A 129 3.09 -38.05 -1.45
C ASP A 129 2.57 -38.88 -2.62
N ALA A 130 1.39 -39.49 -2.49
CA ALA A 130 0.72 -40.16 -3.61
C ALA A 130 0.36 -39.18 -4.75
N GLN A 131 -0.06 -37.95 -4.45
CA GLN A 131 -0.32 -36.93 -5.48
C GLN A 131 0.97 -36.47 -6.17
N LYS A 132 2.09 -36.36 -5.44
CA LYS A 132 3.39 -36.04 -6.01
C LYS A 132 3.87 -37.15 -6.95
N ALA A 133 3.79 -38.40 -6.49
CA ALA A 133 4.19 -39.57 -7.27
C ALA A 133 3.42 -39.62 -8.61
N ARG A 134 2.08 -39.51 -8.56
CA ARG A 134 1.26 -39.49 -9.77
C ARG A 134 1.60 -38.33 -10.70
N ARG A 135 1.89 -37.12 -10.18
CA ARG A 135 2.31 -36.00 -11.03
C ARG A 135 3.63 -36.29 -11.75
N VAL A 136 4.60 -36.90 -11.06
CA VAL A 136 5.88 -37.28 -11.67
C VAL A 136 5.68 -38.36 -12.73
N GLU A 137 4.89 -39.38 -12.43
CA GLU A 137 4.55 -40.45 -13.37
C GLU A 137 3.90 -39.91 -14.65
N THR A 138 2.84 -39.12 -14.54
CA THR A 138 2.19 -38.51 -15.72
C THR A 138 3.14 -37.59 -16.49
N CYS A 139 3.98 -36.80 -15.81
CA CYS A 139 4.97 -35.98 -16.50
C CYS A 139 6.02 -36.81 -17.24
N GLN A 140 6.41 -37.96 -16.70
CA GLN A 140 7.35 -38.87 -17.37
C GLN A 140 6.72 -39.50 -18.61
N GLU A 141 5.48 -39.98 -18.53
CA GLU A 141 4.74 -40.52 -19.68
C GLU A 141 4.60 -39.48 -20.81
N LEU A 142 4.28 -38.24 -20.45
CA LEU A 142 4.20 -37.13 -21.40
C LEU A 142 5.56 -36.81 -22.04
N LEU A 143 6.64 -36.90 -21.26
CA LEU A 143 8.00 -36.69 -21.75
C LEU A 143 8.42 -37.78 -22.73
N ASP A 144 8.20 -39.05 -22.37
CA ASP A 144 8.52 -40.20 -23.23
C ASP A 144 7.74 -40.11 -24.56
N THR A 145 6.46 -39.73 -24.50
CA THR A 145 5.62 -39.50 -25.69
C THR A 145 6.18 -38.38 -26.59
N TYR A 146 6.71 -37.31 -25.99
CA TYR A 146 7.33 -36.22 -26.73
C TYR A 146 8.67 -36.62 -27.35
N GLU A 147 9.48 -37.41 -26.66
CA GLU A 147 10.76 -37.93 -27.18
C GLU A 147 10.54 -38.88 -28.37
N ASP A 148 9.50 -39.72 -28.31
CA ASP A 148 9.13 -40.62 -29.41
C ASP A 148 8.54 -39.88 -30.62
N ASN A 149 7.79 -38.80 -30.38
CA ASN A 149 7.22 -37.96 -31.43
C ASN A 149 7.32 -36.46 -31.09
N PRO A 150 8.31 -35.73 -31.64
CA PRO A 150 8.49 -34.32 -31.33
C PRO A 150 7.39 -33.41 -31.88
N ALA A 151 6.59 -33.88 -32.85
CA ALA A 151 5.44 -33.15 -33.39
C ALA A 151 4.18 -33.29 -32.51
N PHE A 152 4.22 -34.10 -31.44
CA PHE A 152 3.09 -34.34 -30.54
C PHE A 152 2.44 -33.04 -30.02
N LEU A 153 3.25 -32.03 -29.71
CA LEU A 153 2.75 -30.77 -29.16
C LEU A 153 1.96 -29.92 -30.16
N ASP A 154 2.12 -30.15 -31.47
CA ASP A 154 1.39 -29.40 -32.51
C ASP A 154 -0.10 -29.79 -32.56
N ASP A 155 -0.44 -30.98 -32.06
CA ASP A 155 -1.82 -31.50 -32.02
C ASP A 155 -2.54 -31.22 -30.68
N VAL A 156 -1.84 -30.68 -29.68
CA VAL A 156 -2.39 -30.46 -28.34
C VAL A 156 -3.15 -29.14 -28.26
N ILE A 157 -4.42 -29.20 -27.92
CA ILE A 157 -5.27 -28.04 -27.64
C ILE A 157 -5.54 -27.98 -26.13
N ILE A 158 -5.16 -26.86 -25.49
CA ILE A 158 -5.37 -26.62 -24.06
C ILE A 158 -6.46 -25.56 -23.88
N TRP A 159 -7.37 -25.80 -22.95
CA TRP A 159 -8.41 -24.83 -22.58
C TRP A 159 -8.60 -24.85 -21.06
N ASP A 160 -8.71 -23.67 -20.47
CA ASP A 160 -8.96 -23.45 -19.04
C ASP A 160 -9.89 -22.23 -18.89
N GLU A 161 -10.76 -22.26 -17.88
CA GLU A 161 -11.65 -21.14 -17.57
C GLU A 161 -11.00 -20.27 -16.49
N SER A 162 -10.79 -18.98 -16.78
CA SER A 162 -10.42 -17.99 -15.78
C SER A 162 -11.68 -17.29 -15.28
N CYS A 163 -12.04 -17.54 -14.03
CA CYS A 163 -13.14 -16.84 -13.33
C CYS A 163 -12.68 -15.50 -12.74
#